data_AF-A0A951L302-F1
#
_entry.id   AF-A0A951L302-F1
#
_cell.length_a   1.000
_cell.length_b   1.000
_cell.length_c   1.000
_cell.angle_alpha   90.00
_cell.angle_beta   90.00
_cell.angle_gamma   90.00
#
_symmetry.space_group_name_H-M   'P 1'
#
loop_
_entity.id
_entity.type
_entity.pdbx_description
1 polymer ?
#
loop_
_entity_poly.entity_id
_entity_poly.type
_entity_poly.pdbx_seq_one_letter_code
_entity_poly.pdbx_strand_id
1 'polypeptide(L)' 'LFALGYAGWAPGQLDAEIQANGWLSVPADTAIIFDPDHDQKWQRALAKLGVDLTMLSSEAGHA' A
#
# COMPACT_ATOMS: atom_id res chain seq x y z
N LEU A 1 -19.32 2.01 -1.56
CA LEU A 1 -18.27 1.01 -1.24
C LEU A 1 -18.92 -0.09 -0.42
N PHE A 2 -18.83 -1.34 -0.88
CA PHE A 2 -19.24 -2.52 -0.13
C PHE A 2 -18.03 -3.45 -0.12
N ALA A 3 -17.53 -3.83 1.06
CA ALA A 3 -16.37 -4.70 1.20
C ALA A 3 -16.81 -5.99 1.90
N LEU A 4 -16.38 -7.13 1.37
CA LEU A 4 -16.62 -8.44 1.95
C LEU A 4 -15.28 -9.13 2.19
N GLY A 5 -15.01 -9.46 3.45
CA GLY A 5 -13.70 -9.95 3.89
C GLY A 5 -12.83 -8.84 4.49
N TYR A 6 -11.76 -9.24 5.18
CA TYR A 6 -10.78 -8.33 5.76
C TYR A 6 -9.38 -8.91 5.58
N ALA A 7 -8.40 -8.03 5.40
CA ALA A 7 -7.00 -8.40 5.57
C ALA A 7 -6.68 -8.35 7.06
N GLY A 8 -6.08 -9.42 7.57
CA GLY A 8 -5.65 -9.54 8.97
C GLY A 8 -4.24 -10.06 9.01
N TRP A 9 -3.46 -9.54 9.96
CA TRP A 9 -2.09 -9.97 10.21
C TRP A 9 -2.02 -10.69 11.54
N ALA A 10 -1.16 -11.71 11.62
CA ALA A 10 -0.79 -12.32 12.88
C ALA A 10 0.01 -11.33 13.75
N PRO A 11 0.11 -11.53 15.07
CA PRO A 11 0.87 -10.65 15.96
C PRO A 11 2.31 -10.44 15.46
N GLY A 12 2.71 -9.19 15.26
CA GLY A 12 4.06 -8.81 14.81
C GLY A 12 4.37 -9.07 13.32
N GLN A 13 3.45 -9.66 12.55
CA GLN A 13 3.66 -9.94 11.13
C GLN A 13 3.72 -8.63 10.32
N LEU A 14 2.78 -7.71 10.54
CA LEU A 14 2.76 -6.44 9.81
C LEU A 14 4.04 -5.62 10.06
N ASP A 15 4.48 -5.52 11.31
CA ASP A 15 5.73 -4.84 11.65
C ASP A 15 6.94 -5.49 10.95
N ALA A 16 7.03 -6.82 10.96
CA ALA A 16 8.10 -7.54 10.27
C ALA A 16 8.09 -7.29 8.75
N GLU A 17 6.91 -7.29 8.13
CA GLU A 17 6.78 -7.04 6.68
C GLU A 17 7.08 -5.56 6.32
N ILE A 18 6.74 -4.60 7.19
CA ILE A 18 7.16 -3.20 7.02
C ILE A 18 8.68 -3.08 7.12
N GLN A 19 9.32 -3.73 8.10
CA GLN A 19 10.79 -3.73 8.24
C GLN A 19 11.50 -4.41 7.06
N ALA A 20 10.87 -5.42 6.45
CA ALA A 20 11.36 -6.08 5.24
C ALA A 20 11.10 -5.28 3.95
N ASN A 21 10.61 -4.03 4.04
CA ASN A 21 10.17 -3.20 2.91
C ASN A 21 9.07 -3.85 2.04
N GLY A 22 8.31 -4.80 2.60
CA GLY A 22 7.17 -5.44 1.95
C GLY A 22 5.92 -4.56 1.93
N TRP A 23 5.81 -3.62 2.85
CA TRP A 23 4.70 -2.64 2.91
C TRP A 23 5.20 -1.21 3.06
N LEU A 24 4.54 -0.31 2.36
CA LEU A 24 4.65 1.13 2.53
C LEU A 24 3.41 1.66 3.24
N SER A 25 3.60 2.58 4.18
CA SER A 25 2.52 3.22 4.92
C SER A 25 2.41 4.70 4.56
N VAL A 26 1.19 5.14 4.24
CA VAL A 26 0.86 6.55 3.93
C VAL A 26 -0.40 6.93 4.71
N PRO A 27 -0.55 8.18 5.16
CA PRO A 27 -1.78 8.63 5.81
C PRO A 27 -3.01 8.39 4.92
N ALA A 28 -4.05 7.82 5.53
CA ALA A 28 -5.30 7.53 4.85
C ALA A 28 -5.91 8.81 4.24
N ASP A 29 -6.39 8.70 3.01
CA ASP A 29 -7.02 9.79 2.27
C ASP A 29 -8.40 9.36 1.78
N THR A 30 -9.44 10.04 2.26
CA THR A 30 -10.83 9.74 1.87
C THR A 30 -11.07 10.00 0.39
N ALA A 31 -10.38 10.95 -0.22
CA ALA A 31 -10.47 11.21 -1.64
C ALA A 31 -9.94 10.03 -2.47
N ILE A 32 -8.89 9.35 -2.00
CA ILE A 32 -8.33 8.15 -2.66
C ILE A 32 -9.19 6.91 -2.36
N ILE A 33 -9.61 6.74 -1.10
CA ILE A 33 -10.41 5.57 -0.67
C ILE A 33 -11.73 5.51 -1.47
N PHE A 34 -12.43 6.64 -1.58
CA PHE A 34 -13.74 6.73 -2.21
C PHE A 34 -13.71 7.19 -3.68
N ASP A 35 -12.53 7.36 -4.28
CA ASP A 35 -12.42 7.74 -5.71
C ASP A 35 -13.11 6.70 -6.62
N PRO A 36 -13.85 7.10 -7.66
CA PRO A 36 -14.39 6.17 -8.66
C PRO A 36 -13.32 5.58 -9.58
N ASP A 37 -12.19 6.26 -9.79
CA ASP A 37 -11.09 5.79 -10.62
C ASP A 37 -10.15 4.89 -9.81
N HIS A 38 -10.34 3.58 -9.93
CA HIS A 38 -9.57 2.59 -9.20
C HIS A 38 -8.12 2.46 -9.68
N ASP A 39 -7.88 2.66 -10.98
CA ASP A 39 -6.56 2.46 -11.59
C ASP A 39 -5.57 3.53 -11.12
N GLN A 40 -6.06 4.77 -10.93
CA GLN A 40 -5.24 5.87 -10.44
C GLN A 40 -5.01 5.86 -8.93
N LYS A 41 -5.75 5.06 -8.14
CA LYS A 41 -5.62 5.06 -6.66
C LYS A 41 -4.21 4.74 -6.21
N TRP A 42 -3.61 3.71 -6.82
CA TRP A 42 -2.27 3.25 -6.46
C TRP A 42 -1.23 4.34 -6.74
N GLN A 43 -1.26 4.93 -7.93
CA GLN A 43 -0.33 6.00 -8.31
C GLN A 43 -0.50 7.24 -7.41
N ARG A 44 -1.73 7.62 -7.07
CA ARG A 44 -2.00 8.76 -6.18
C ARG A 44 -1.54 8.50 -4.74
N ALA A 45 -1.74 7.27 -4.23
CA ALA A 45 -1.26 6.88 -2.91
C ALA A 45 0.28 6.96 -2.81
N LEU A 46 0.98 6.50 -3.86
CA LEU A 46 2.43 6.58 -3.94
C LEU A 46 2.95 8.01 -4.11
N ALA A 47 2.29 8.82 -4.93
CA ALA A 47 2.60 10.24 -5.07
C ALA A 47 2.51 10.99 -3.72
N LYS A 48 1.58 10.60 -2.83
CA LYS A 48 1.49 11.15 -1.47
C LYS A 48 2.67 10.78 -0.58
N LEU A 49 3.33 9.65 -0.84
CA LEU A 49 4.54 9.24 -0.13
C LEU A 49 5.78 9.98 -0.68
N GLY A 50 5.65 10.67 -1.82
CA GLY A 50 6.80 11.23 -2.55
C GLY A 50 7.70 10.16 -3.16
N VAL A 51 7.20 8.91 -3.24
CA VAL A 51 7.92 7.77 -3.78
C VAL A 51 7.47 7.53 -5.21
N ASP A 52 8.43 7.47 -6.12
CA ASP A 52 8.19 7.12 -7.50
C ASP A 52 8.00 5.60 -7.62
N LEU A 53 7.00 5.15 -8.38
CA LEU A 53 6.77 3.73 -8.69
C LEU A 53 8.02 3.04 -9.23
N THR A 54 8.88 3.80 -9.91
CA THR A 54 10.16 3.33 -10.45
C THR A 54 11.20 3.00 -9.38
N MET A 55 11.07 3.53 -8.16
CA MET A 55 11.88 3.15 -7.00
C MET A 55 11.35 1.90 -6.30
N LEU A 56 10.10 1.52 -6.56
CA LEU A 56 9.48 0.29 -6.09
C LEU A 56 9.73 -0.78 -7.15
N SER A 57 10.95 -1.32 -7.15
CA SER A 57 11.31 -2.47 -7.97
C SER A 57 10.28 -3.59 -7.78
N SER A 58 9.85 -4.23 -8.86
CA SER A 58 8.95 -5.39 -8.87
C SER A 58 9.56 -6.63 -8.21
N GLU A 59 10.82 -6.58 -7.79
CA GLU A 59 11.40 -7.53 -6.86
C GLU A 59 11.03 -7.12 -5.43
N ALA A 60 9.99 -7.74 -4.88
CA ALA A 60 9.98 -8.05 -3.46
C ALA A 60 11.12 -9.05 -3.22
N GLY A 61 12.35 -8.53 -3.16
CA GLY A 61 13.57 -9.31 -3.11
C GLY A 61 13.71 -10.01 -1.77
N HIS A 62 13.35 -11.30 -1.72
CA HIS A 62 14.00 -12.28 -0.84
C HIS A 62 14.39 -13.49 -1.70
N ALA A 63 15.70 -13.66 -1.89
CA ALA A 63 16.35 -14.94 -2.11
C ALA A 63 17.04 -15.35 -0.80
#